data_AF-A0A1F6H454-F1
#
_entry.id   AF-A0A1F6H454-F1
#
_cell.length_a   1.000
_cell.length_b   1.000
_cell.length_c   1.000
_cell.angle_alpha   90.00
_cell.angle_beta   90.00
_cell.angle_gamma   90.00
#
_symmetry.space_group_name_H-M   'P 1'
#
loop_
_entity.id
_entity.type
_entity.pdbx_description
1 polymer ?
#
loop_
_entity_poly.entity_id
_entity_poly.type
_entity_poly.pdbx_seq_one_letter_code
_entity_poly.pdbx_strand_id
1 'polypeptide(L)'
;MIKELVLKINDQEIIPPGGVPNPSNVGLNQILPVFFGILFLVAVLLTLGYLIWGAIDFITSEGDKEKKKNAKNKIIYAIIGLTIVFMSFFFIRTFGFILGGNIF
;
A
#
# COMPACT_ATOMS: atom_id res chain seq x y z
N MET A 1 -7.74 -9.97 -39.21
CA MET A 1 -7.78 -8.55 -38.78
C MET A 1 -9.09 -8.34 -38.03
N ILE A 2 -9.06 -8.42 -36.70
CA ILE A 2 -10.25 -8.29 -35.84
C ILE A 2 -10.49 -6.80 -35.62
N LYS A 3 -11.67 -6.28 -36.01
CA LYS A 3 -12.08 -4.90 -35.74
C LYS A 3 -12.82 -4.88 -34.41
N GLU A 4 -12.35 -4.06 -33.46
CA GLU A 4 -13.04 -3.81 -32.20
C GLU A 4 -14.41 -3.18 -32.49
N LEU A 5 -15.48 -3.79 -31.98
CA LEU A 5 -16.86 -3.29 -32.08
C LEU A 5 -17.05 -2.18 -31.04
N VAL A 6 -16.54 -0.98 -31.34
CA VAL A 6 -16.86 0.21 -30.54
C VAL A 6 -18.29 0.63 -30.89
N LEU A 7 -19.18 0.60 -29.90
CA LEU A 7 -20.57 1.04 -30.03
C LEU A 7 -20.59 2.57 -30.23
N LYS A 8 -20.84 2.99 -31.47
CA LYS A 8 -21.06 4.39 -31.83
C LYS A 8 -22.56 4.69 -31.76
N ILE A 9 -22.96 5.63 -30.92
CA ILE A 9 -24.30 6.23 -30.98
C ILE A 9 -24.12 7.64 -31.58
N ASN A 10 -24.67 7.86 -32.78
CA ASN A 10 -24.62 9.16 -33.47
C ASN A 10 -23.20 9.73 -33.67
N ASP A 11 -22.25 8.88 -34.10
CA ASP A 11 -20.83 9.23 -34.32
C ASP A 11 -20.07 9.80 -33.12
N GLN A 12 -20.65 9.75 -31.92
CA GLN A 12 -19.94 10.03 -30.68
C GLN A 12 -19.36 8.72 -30.14
N GLU A 13 -18.05 8.68 -29.95
CA GLU A 13 -17.42 7.65 -29.15
C GLU A 13 -17.89 7.82 -27.71
N ILE A 14 -18.63 6.83 -27.20
CA ILE A 14 -19.05 6.85 -25.79
C ILE A 14 -17.81 6.54 -24.97
N ILE A 15 -17.18 7.61 -24.48
CA ILE A 15 -16.14 7.50 -23.47
C ILE A 15 -16.84 7.00 -22.20
N PRO A 16 -16.46 5.84 -21.65
CA PRO A 16 -17.04 5.36 -20.41
C PRO A 16 -16.82 6.42 -19.32
N PRO A 17 -17.83 6.72 -18.47
CA PRO A 17 -17.67 7.64 -17.36
C PRO A 17 -16.44 7.29 -16.52
N GLY A 18 -15.68 8.28 -16.05
CA GLY A 18 -14.49 8.02 -15.24
C GLY A 18 -14.83 7.08 -14.07
N GLY A 19 -14.19 5.91 -14.02
CA GLY A 19 -14.42 4.88 -12.99
C GLY A 19 -14.80 3.49 -13.50
N VAL A 20 -15.13 3.31 -14.78
CA VAL A 20 -15.28 1.96 -15.37
C VAL A 20 -13.92 1.46 -15.87
N PRO A 21 -13.39 0.33 -15.36
CA PRO A 21 -12.16 -0.26 -15.87
C PRO A 21 -12.33 -0.65 -17.34
N ASN A 22 -11.65 0.06 -18.24
CA ASN A 22 -11.65 -0.27 -19.66
C ASN A 22 -10.65 -1.41 -19.91
N PRO A 23 -11.09 -2.63 -20.29
CA PRO A 23 -10.21 -3.79 -20.42
C PRO A 23 -9.17 -3.65 -21.53
N SER A 24 -9.36 -2.73 -22.48
CA SER A 24 -8.42 -2.43 -23.56
C SER A 24 -7.31 -1.43 -23.18
N ASN A 25 -7.35 -0.81 -22.00
CA ASN A 25 -6.33 0.16 -21.53
C ASN A 25 -5.90 -0.12 -20.07
N VAL A 26 -5.60 -1.37 -19.73
CA VAL A 26 -4.97 -1.71 -18.44
C VAL A 26 -3.51 -1.24 -18.45
N GLY A 27 -3.32 0.07 -18.43
CA GLY A 27 -2.02 0.72 -18.36
C GLY A 27 -1.46 0.65 -16.94
N LEU A 28 -0.15 0.89 -16.83
CA LEU A 28 0.58 0.95 -15.55
C LEU A 28 -0.14 1.81 -14.50
N ASN A 29 -0.83 2.87 -14.94
CA ASN A 29 -1.58 3.80 -14.11
C ASN A 29 -2.72 3.17 -13.30
N GLN A 30 -3.28 2.04 -13.74
CA GLN A 30 -4.36 1.34 -13.02
C GLN A 30 -3.84 0.20 -12.13
N ILE A 31 -2.73 -0.44 -12.54
CA ILE A 31 -2.15 -1.57 -11.79
C ILE A 31 -1.38 -1.07 -10.57
N LEU A 32 -0.67 0.05 -10.72
CA LEU A 32 0.19 0.62 -9.69
C LEU A 32 -0.55 0.94 -8.37
N PRO A 33 -1.69 1.65 -8.36
CA PRO A 33 -2.40 1.94 -7.12
C PRO A 33 -2.97 0.68 -6.44
N VAL A 34 -3.45 -0.30 -7.22
CA VAL A 34 -3.95 -1.57 -6.68
C VAL A 34 -2.82 -2.37 -6.04
N PHE A 35 -1.66 -2.44 -6.70
CA PHE A 35 -0.47 -3.12 -6.19
C PHE A 35 0.01 -2.51 -4.87
N PHE A 36 0.16 -1.18 -4.80
CA PHE A 36 0.57 -0.51 -3.57
C PHE A 36 -0.49 -0.61 -2.46
N GLY A 37 -1.78 -0.62 -2.80
CA GLY A 37 -2.86 -0.83 -1.84
C GLY A 37 -2.80 -2.21 -1.17
N ILE A 38 -2.57 -3.27 -1.97
CA ILE A 38 -2.38 -4.63 -1.44
C ILE A 38 -1.11 -4.70 -0.60
N LEU A 39 -0.01 -4.11 -1.08
CA LEU A 39 1.26 -4.09 -0.36
C LEU A 39 1.14 -3.38 1.00
N PHE A 40 0.43 -2.26 1.05
CA PHE A 40 0.15 -1.52 2.28
C PHE A 40 -0.64 -2.35 3.28
N LEU A 41 -1.71 -3.02 2.83
CA LEU A 41 -2.52 -3.90 3.68
C LEU A 41 -1.67 -5.02 4.29
N VAL A 42 -0.84 -5.68 3.49
CA VAL A 42 0.06 -6.74 3.96
C VAL A 42 1.07 -6.18 4.96
N ALA A 43 1.65 -5.02 4.70
CA ALA A 43 2.61 -4.38 5.60
C ALA A 43 2.01 -4.07 6.98
N VAL A 44 0.77 -3.55 7.02
CA VAL A 44 0.06 -3.29 8.28
C VAL A 44 -0.18 -4.58 9.04
N LEU A 45 -0.69 -5.63 8.38
CA LEU A 45 -0.94 -6.92 9.03
C LEU A 45 0.33 -7.53 9.62
N LEU A 46 1.43 -7.53 8.86
CA LEU A 46 2.71 -8.04 9.32
C LEU A 46 3.26 -7.25 10.50
N THR A 47 3.16 -5.92 10.44
CA THR A 47 3.62 -5.04 11.51
C THR A 47 2.84 -5.28 12.79
N LEU A 48 1.51 -5.41 12.69
CA LEU A 48 0.65 -5.68 13.83
C LEU A 48 0.93 -7.07 14.45
N GLY A 49 1.14 -8.09 13.60
CA GLY A 49 1.55 -9.42 14.05
C GLY A 49 2.90 -9.39 14.77
N TYR A 50 3.88 -8.65 14.25
CA TYR A 50 5.20 -8.51 14.87
C TYR A 50 5.14 -7.75 16.21
N LEU A 51 4.24 -6.77 16.32
CA LEU A 51 4.00 -6.03 17.56
C LEU A 51 3.43 -6.94 18.64
N ILE A 52 2.44 -7.77 18.31
CA ILE A 52 1.87 -8.77 19.23
C ILE A 52 2.96 -9.73 19.68
N TRP A 53 3.80 -10.20 18.77
CA TRP A 53 4.86 -11.15 19.10
C TRP A 53 5.91 -10.53 20.02
N GLY A 54 6.31 -9.28 19.77
CA GLY A 54 7.18 -8.51 20.64
C GLY A 54 6.58 -8.25 22.03
N ALA A 55 5.26 -8.03 22.11
CA ALA A 55 4.55 -7.85 23.37
C ALA A 55 4.49 -9.14 24.19
N ILE A 56 4.21 -10.28 23.57
CA ILE A 56 4.24 -11.59 24.23
C ILE A 56 5.65 -11.89 24.77
N ASP A 57 6.68 -11.66 23.96
CA ASP A 57 8.06 -11.83 24.40
C ASP A 57 8.39 -10.89 25.56
N PHE A 58 7.88 -9.65 25.56
CA PHE A 58 8.14 -8.70 26.64
C PHE A 58 7.54 -9.13 27.97
N ILE A 59 6.30 -9.66 27.93
CA ILE A 59 5.60 -10.16 29.11
C ILE A 59 6.26 -11.44 29.63
N THR A 60 6.67 -12.35 28.74
CA THR A 60 7.27 -13.64 29.11
C THR A 60 8.74 -13.56 29.53
N SER A 61 9.42 -12.44 29.27
CA SER A 61 10.84 -12.21 29.60
C SER A 61 11.09 -11.92 31.10
N GLU A 62 10.24 -12.38 32.00
CA GLU A 62 10.41 -12.15 33.44
C GLU A 62 11.76 -12.68 33.95
N GLY A 63 12.42 -11.93 34.82
CA GLY A 63 13.72 -12.30 35.42
C GLY A 63 14.96 -12.16 34.52
N ASP A 64 14.83 -12.18 33.19
CA ASP A 64 15.96 -12.15 32.24
C ASP A 64 16.13 -10.77 31.57
N LYS A 65 17.24 -10.08 31.89
CA LYS A 65 17.54 -8.75 31.35
C LYS A 65 17.79 -8.78 29.84
N GLU A 66 18.38 -9.84 29.31
CA GLU A 66 18.71 -9.95 27.90
C GLU A 66 17.44 -10.17 27.06
N LYS A 67 16.57 -11.06 27.51
CA LYS A 67 15.27 -11.30 26.86
C LYS A 67 14.38 -10.05 26.87
N LYS A 68 14.33 -9.32 27.99
CA LYS A 68 13.62 -8.03 28.04
C LYS A 68 14.17 -7.00 27.05
N LYS A 69 15.50 -6.94 26.87
CA LYS A 69 16.12 -6.04 25.90
C LYS A 69 15.73 -6.42 24.47
N ASN A 70 15.79 -7.70 24.13
CA ASN A 70 15.40 -8.18 22.81
C ASN A 70 13.91 -7.96 22.52
N ALA A 71 13.04 -8.20 23.49
CA ALA A 71 11.61 -7.94 23.35
C ALA A 71 11.31 -6.44 23.13
N LYS A 72 11.98 -5.55 23.89
CA LYS A 72 11.89 -4.10 23.65
C LYS A 72 12.33 -3.72 22.24
N ASN A 73 13.43 -4.29 21.75
CA ASN A 73 13.90 -4.03 20.40
C ASN A 73 12.88 -4.48 19.34
N LYS A 74 12.24 -5.65 19.52
CA LYS A 74 11.15 -6.10 18.61
C LYS A 74 9.99 -5.10 18.57
N ILE A 75 9.56 -4.60 19.72
CA ILE A 75 8.49 -3.59 19.80
C ILE A 75 8.91 -2.31 19.08
N ILE A 76 10.14 -1.84 19.30
CA ILE A 76 10.69 -0.64 18.63
C ILE A 76 10.70 -0.83 17.11
N TYR A 77 11.17 -1.98 16.61
CA TYR A 77 11.17 -2.25 15.18
C TYR A 77 9.77 -2.32 14.59
N ALA A 78 8.80 -2.89 15.30
CA ALA A 78 7.40 -2.86 14.88
C ALA A 78 6.85 -1.42 14.80
N ILE A 79 7.16 -0.58 15.78
CA ILE A 79 6.74 0.84 15.78
C ILE A 79 7.40 1.61 14.62
N ILE A 80 8.68 1.37 14.35
CA ILE A 80 9.38 1.99 13.22
C ILE A 80 8.74 1.55 11.90
N GLY A 81 8.45 0.25 11.73
CA GLY A 81 7.75 -0.28 10.56
C GLY A 81 6.40 0.41 10.36
N LEU A 82 5.60 0.54 11.43
CA LEU A 82 4.32 1.23 11.37
C LEU A 82 4.46 2.71 11.00
N THR A 83 5.48 3.37 11.56
CA THR A 83 5.78 4.78 11.26
C THR A 83 6.12 4.98 9.79
N ILE A 84 6.91 4.09 9.20
CA ILE A 84 7.25 4.13 7.77
C ILE A 84 6.00 3.96 6.90
N VAL A 85 5.12 3.03 7.27
CA VAL A 85 3.84 2.79 6.59
C VAL A 85 2.98 4.06 6.61
N PHE A 86 2.85 4.73 7.76
CA PHE A 86 2.16 6.02 7.83
C PHE A 86 2.84 7.13 7.03
N MET A 87 4.18 7.21 7.08
CA MET A 87 4.94 8.18 6.28
C MET A 87 4.87 7.93 4.77
N SER A 88 4.57 6.70 4.34
CA SER A 88 4.46 6.35 2.92
C SER A 88 3.50 7.29 2.18
N PHE A 89 2.34 7.61 2.76
CA PHE A 89 1.39 8.56 2.16
C PHE A 89 1.98 9.96 1.97
N PHE A 90 2.75 10.44 2.94
CA PHE A 90 3.41 11.74 2.86
C PHE A 90 4.46 11.75 1.75
N PHE A 91 5.27 10.69 1.66
CA PHE A 91 6.27 10.56 0.62
C PHE A 91 5.65 10.46 -0.77
N ILE A 92 4.64 9.60 -0.98
CA ILE A 92 4.03 9.44 -2.30
C ILE A 92 3.42 10.77 -2.76
N ARG A 93 2.71 11.50 -1.87
CA ARG A 93 2.16 12.82 -2.20
C ARG A 93 3.24 13.85 -2.56
N THR A 94 4.36 13.86 -1.84
CA THR A 94 5.47 14.78 -2.07
C THR A 94 6.19 14.47 -3.38
N PHE A 95 6.46 13.19 -3.66
CA PHE A 95 7.06 12.76 -4.92
C PHE A 95 6.15 13.02 -6.11
N GLY A 96 4.84 12.83 -5.96
CA GLY A 96 3.84 13.21 -6.96
C GLY A 96 3.90 14.68 -7.34
N PHE A 97 3.93 15.54 -6.32
CA PHE A 97 4.04 16.99 -6.52
C PHE A 97 5.34 17.39 -7.25
N ILE A 98 6.47 16.77 -6.91
CA ILE A 98 7.77 17.06 -7.53
C ILE A 98 7.84 16.57 -8.98
N LEU A 99 7.20 15.44 -9.31
CA LEU A 99 7.19 14.85 -10.65
C LEU A 99 6.17 15.48 -11.60
N GLY A 100 5.54 16.60 -11.20
CA GLY A 100 4.70 17.42 -12.08
C GLY A 100 3.31 16.87 -12.36
N GLY A 101 2.85 15.87 -11.61
CA GLY A 101 1.53 15.27 -11.79
C GLY A 101 0.96 14.82 -10.45
N ASN A 102 -0.24 15.30 -10.14
CA ASN A 102 -1.06 14.78 -9.05
C ASN A 102 -1.31 13.29 -9.32
N ILE A 103 -0.45 12.41 -8.77
CA ILE A 103 -0.56 10.94 -8.86
C ILE A 103 -1.64 10.36 -7.93
N PHE A 104 -2.43 11.24 -7.31
CA PHE A 104 -3.67 10.96 -6.63
C PHE A 104 -4.64 12.13 -6.82
#